data_AF-A0A3M6Y2I1-F1
#
_entry.id   AF-A0A3M6Y2I1-F1
#
_cell.length_a   1.000
_cell.length_b   1.000
_cell.length_c   1.000
_cell.angle_alpha   90.00
_cell.angle_beta   90.00
_cell.angle_gamma   90.00
#
_symmetry.space_group_name_H-M   'P 1'
#
loop_
_entity.id
_entity.type
_entity.pdbx_description
1 polymer ?
#
loop_
_entity_poly.entity_id
_entity_poly.type
_entity_poly.pdbx_seq_one_letter_code
_entity_poly.pdbx_strand_id
1 'polypeptide(L)'
;MDSSPQLRHLVQAMAEQEPTKLPTPSSCTAGIYLPSPSTWYLKPYSLTDLTNRFLSRTDRYTDSFRLTMDIEGTWEECMRVIGQCHTMLHSNGVVRIQSDIRVGSRTDKKQSFDDKVSAVNKLLAEDRKQ
;
A
#
# COMPACT_ATOMS: atom_id res chain seq x y z
N MET A 1 -5.95 12.17 11.58
CA MET A 1 -7.21 12.81 12.03
C MET A 1 -8.36 12.15 11.30
N ASP A 2 -9.47 11.87 11.98
CA ASP A 2 -10.64 11.29 11.34
C ASP A 2 -11.28 12.35 10.43
N SER A 3 -11.28 12.12 9.12
CA SER A 3 -11.65 13.12 8.11
C SER A 3 -13.18 13.23 7.98
N SER A 4 -13.86 13.48 9.10
CA SER A 4 -15.31 13.66 9.16
C SER A 4 -15.75 14.89 8.34
N PRO A 5 -16.91 14.85 7.65
CA PRO A 5 -17.45 16.00 6.90
C PRO A 5 -17.52 17.32 7.69
N GLN A 6 -17.57 17.23 9.01
CA GLN A 6 -17.63 18.38 9.92
C GLN A 6 -16.33 19.19 9.97
N LEU A 7 -15.17 18.60 9.62
CA LEU A 7 -13.85 19.24 9.69
C LEU A 7 -13.40 19.86 8.35
N ARG A 8 -14.22 19.81 7.30
CA ARG A 8 -13.88 20.30 5.95
C ARG A 8 -13.43 21.76 5.93
N HIS A 9 -14.16 22.62 6.64
CA HIS A 9 -13.87 24.06 6.69
C HIS A 9 -12.53 24.35 7.38
N LEU A 10 -12.16 23.57 8.41
CA LEU A 10 -10.87 23.70 9.10
C LEU A 10 -9.72 23.27 8.20
N VAL A 11 -9.86 22.14 7.50
CA VAL A 11 -8.83 21.66 6.57
C VAL A 11 -8.63 22.66 5.42
N GLN A 12 -9.71 23.27 4.92
CA GLN A 12 -9.64 24.30 3.88
C GLN A 12 -8.93 25.58 4.38
N ALA A 13 -9.30 26.07 5.57
CA ALA A 13 -8.63 27.22 6.18
C ALA A 13 -7.14 26.96 6.45
N MET A 14 -6.79 25.74 6.90
CA MET A 14 -5.40 25.33 7.08
C MET A 14 -4.65 25.29 5.74
N ALA A 15 -5.29 24.83 4.66
CA ALA A 15 -4.68 24.80 3.34
C ALA A 15 -4.38 26.20 2.78
N GLU A 16 -5.21 27.19 3.11
CA GLU A 16 -5.02 28.59 2.70
C GLU A 16 -3.91 29.29 3.49
N GLN A 17 -3.75 28.96 4.78
CA GLN A 17 -2.76 29.60 5.64
C GLN A 17 -1.38 28.91 5.60
N GLU A 18 -1.34 27.59 5.74
CA GLU A 18 -0.12 26.80 5.86
C GLU A 18 -0.27 25.43 5.17
N PRO A 19 -0.17 25.36 3.84
CA PRO A 19 -0.43 24.14 3.08
C PRO A 19 0.52 22.97 3.41
N THR A 20 1.69 23.24 3.97
CA THR A 20 2.69 22.22 4.33
C THR A 20 2.37 21.47 5.61
N LYS A 21 1.46 21.98 6.46
CA LYS A 21 1.11 21.36 7.75
C LYS A 21 -0.23 20.60 7.72
N LEU A 22 -0.71 20.25 6.53
CA LEU A 22 -1.95 19.51 6.40
C LEU A 22 -1.81 18.08 6.96
N PRO A 23 -2.81 17.59 7.71
CA PRO A 23 -2.81 16.24 8.22
C PRO A 23 -3.02 15.24 7.08
N THR A 24 -2.39 14.08 7.21
CA THR A 24 -2.55 12.93 6.34
C THR A 24 -3.79 12.08 6.73
N PRO A 25 -4.28 11.23 5.81
CA PRO A 25 -5.40 10.34 6.09
C PRO A 25 -5.11 9.38 7.26
N SER A 26 -6.12 9.14 8.11
CA SER A 26 -6.02 8.24 9.25
C SER A 26 -5.82 6.77 8.87
N SER A 27 -6.22 6.36 7.67
CA SER A 27 -6.02 5.01 7.17
C SER A 27 -5.88 5.00 5.65
N CYS A 28 -5.07 4.06 5.16
CA CYS A 28 -4.93 3.79 3.74
C CYS A 28 -4.63 2.31 3.47
N THR A 29 -4.99 1.89 2.26
CA THR A 29 -4.56 0.61 1.68
C THR A 29 -3.60 0.93 0.55
N ALA A 30 -2.39 0.39 0.58
CA ALA A 30 -1.36 0.62 -0.43
C ALA A 30 -0.87 -0.70 -1.02
N GLY A 31 -0.88 -0.81 -2.35
CA GLY A 31 -0.23 -1.87 -3.09
C GLY A 31 1.02 -1.32 -3.77
N ILE A 32 2.20 -1.88 -3.51
CA ILE A 32 3.44 -1.53 -4.20
C ILE A 32 3.81 -2.63 -5.20
N TYR A 33 4.19 -2.19 -6.40
CA TYR A 33 4.77 -3.02 -7.45
C TYR A 33 6.22 -2.61 -7.67
N LEU A 34 7.11 -3.58 -7.55
CA LEU A 34 8.53 -3.41 -7.88
C LEU A 34 8.81 -4.06 -9.24
N PRO A 35 8.85 -3.29 -10.35
CA PRO A 35 9.36 -3.81 -11.61
C PRO A 35 10.79 -4.22 -11.36
N SER A 36 11.07 -5.50 -11.52
CA SER A 36 12.42 -5.96 -11.30
C SER A 36 13.28 -5.66 -12.55
N PRO A 37 14.28 -4.78 -12.51
CA PRO A 37 15.03 -4.46 -13.72
C PRO A 37 16.09 -5.52 -13.95
N SER A 38 15.94 -6.47 -14.90
CA SER A 38 16.85 -7.54 -15.46
C SER A 38 18.31 -7.81 -14.94
N THR A 39 18.69 -7.24 -13.80
CA THR A 39 19.99 -7.09 -13.12
C THR A 39 19.87 -7.43 -11.63
N TRP A 40 18.65 -7.65 -11.12
CA TRP A 40 18.36 -8.23 -9.79
C TRP A 40 18.66 -9.74 -9.72
N TYR A 41 19.34 -10.31 -10.73
CA TYR A 41 19.88 -11.67 -10.73
C TYR A 41 21.01 -11.91 -9.70
N LEU A 42 21.35 -10.92 -8.88
CA LEU A 42 22.19 -11.15 -7.70
C LEU A 42 21.33 -11.70 -6.55
N LYS A 43 21.11 -13.02 -6.64
CA LYS A 43 20.62 -13.97 -5.61
C LYS A 43 19.12 -13.86 -5.23
N PRO A 44 18.25 -14.71 -5.79
CA PRO A 44 16.80 -14.75 -5.52
C PRO A 44 16.40 -15.23 -4.11
N TYR A 45 17.33 -15.42 -3.18
CA TYR A 45 17.06 -16.09 -1.90
C TYR A 45 16.94 -15.15 -0.68
N SER A 46 17.30 -13.86 -0.77
CA SER A 46 17.29 -12.95 0.39
C SER A 46 16.07 -12.02 0.44
N LEU A 47 15.57 -11.59 -0.72
CA LEU A 47 14.52 -10.58 -0.80
C LEU A 47 13.14 -11.11 -0.45
N THR A 48 12.85 -12.34 -0.85
CA THR A 48 11.58 -13.01 -0.56
C THR A 48 11.35 -13.23 0.93
N ASP A 49 12.43 -13.51 1.67
CA ASP A 49 12.38 -13.82 3.10
C ASP A 49 12.15 -12.55 3.94
N LEU A 50 12.72 -11.41 3.53
CA LEU A 50 12.49 -10.11 4.16
C LEU A 50 11.08 -9.58 3.92
N THR A 51 10.53 -9.76 2.71
CA THR A 51 9.13 -9.45 2.45
C THR A 51 8.20 -10.37 3.23
N ASN A 52 8.47 -11.69 3.29
CA ASN A 52 7.70 -12.64 4.09
C ASN A 52 7.72 -12.36 5.60
N ARG A 53 8.82 -11.80 6.12
CA ARG A 53 8.96 -11.40 7.53
C ARG A 53 8.05 -10.23 7.91
N PHE A 54 7.70 -9.37 6.95
CA PHE A 54 6.66 -8.33 7.11
C PHE A 54 5.26 -8.84 6.70
N LEU A 55 5.17 -9.82 5.79
CA LEU A 55 3.95 -10.31 5.14
C LEU A 55 3.36 -11.59 5.77
N SER A 56 3.27 -11.67 7.11
CA SER A 56 2.61 -12.80 7.78
C SER A 56 1.08 -12.94 7.51
N ARG A 57 0.50 -12.22 6.53
CA ARG A 57 -0.94 -12.21 6.26
C ARG A 57 -1.40 -12.34 4.79
N THR A 58 -0.51 -12.36 3.78
CA THR A 58 -0.96 -12.38 2.38
C THR A 58 -0.20 -13.40 1.53
N ASP A 59 -0.65 -14.66 1.58
CA ASP A 59 -0.21 -15.75 0.70
C ASP A 59 -0.79 -15.57 -0.71
N ARG A 60 -0.04 -15.02 -1.68
CA ARG A 60 -0.23 -15.30 -3.11
C ARG A 60 1.07 -15.20 -3.90
N TYR A 61 1.73 -16.33 -4.09
CA TYR A 61 2.82 -16.50 -5.04
C TYR A 61 2.21 -17.01 -6.36
N THR A 62 2.25 -16.21 -7.43
CA THR A 62 1.96 -16.68 -8.80
C THR A 62 3.14 -16.35 -9.70
N ASP A 63 3.58 -17.35 -10.46
CA ASP A 63 4.70 -17.31 -11.40
C ASP A 63 4.75 -16.04 -12.26
N SER A 64 5.98 -15.56 -12.48
CA SER A 64 6.42 -14.41 -13.32
C SER A 64 6.65 -13.09 -12.57
N PHE A 65 7.91 -12.86 -12.15
CA PHE A 65 8.62 -11.56 -12.20
C PHE A 65 7.93 -10.32 -11.57
N ARG A 66 6.98 -10.51 -10.65
CA ARG A 66 6.18 -9.41 -10.09
C ARG A 66 6.09 -9.55 -8.58
N LEU A 67 6.82 -8.71 -7.85
CA LEU A 67 6.69 -8.57 -6.41
C LEU A 67 5.63 -7.49 -6.15
N THR A 68 4.43 -7.93 -5.76
CA THR A 68 3.37 -7.04 -5.28
C THR A 68 3.22 -7.22 -3.77
N MET A 69 3.21 -6.10 -3.04
CA MET A 69 2.98 -6.11 -1.59
C MET A 69 1.81 -5.19 -1.25
N ASP A 70 0.81 -5.76 -0.58
CA ASP A 70 -0.37 -5.05 -0.08
C ASP A 70 -0.20 -4.73 1.41
N ILE A 71 -0.33 -3.46 1.76
CA ILE A 71 -0.17 -2.93 3.12
C ILE A 71 -1.45 -2.20 3.53
N GLU A 72 -1.91 -2.44 4.75
CA GLU A 72 -3.03 -1.75 5.37
C GLU A 72 -2.58 -1.14 6.70
N GLY A 73 -2.93 0.12 6.94
CA GLY A 73 -2.53 0.84 8.14
C GLY A 73 -2.80 2.34 8.06
N THR A 74 -2.18 3.11 8.95
CA THR A 74 -2.14 4.57 8.81
C THR A 74 -1.33 4.98 7.58
N TRP A 75 -1.53 6.21 7.09
CA TRP A 75 -0.75 6.73 5.97
C TRP A 75 0.76 6.68 6.24
N GLU A 76 1.16 7.12 7.44
CA GLU A 76 2.55 7.16 7.90
C GLU A 76 3.16 5.76 7.92
N GLU A 77 2.44 4.79 8.46
CA GLU A 77 2.93 3.40 8.55
C GLU A 77 3.13 2.79 7.17
N CYS A 78 2.15 2.92 6.28
CA CYS A 78 2.23 2.38 4.93
C CYS A 78 3.42 2.97 4.15
N MET A 79 3.57 4.30 4.16
CA MET A 79 4.66 4.96 3.45
C MET A 79 6.02 4.70 4.09
N ARG A 80 6.08 4.58 5.42
CA ARG A 80 7.30 4.21 6.15
C ARG A 80 7.79 2.81 5.78
N VAL A 81 6.88 1.83 5.72
CA VAL A 81 7.22 0.45 5.30
C VAL A 81 7.77 0.44 3.87
N ILE A 82 7.13 1.16 2.95
CA ILE A 82 7.61 1.30 1.57
C ILE A 82 9.02 1.90 1.52
N GLY A 83 9.28 2.97 2.28
CA GLY A 83 10.61 3.56 2.39
C GLY A 83 11.66 2.59 2.95
N GLN A 84 11.30 1.81 3.97
CA GLN A 84 12.18 0.79 4.55
C GLN A 84 12.55 -0.31 3.54
N CYS A 85 11.60 -0.73 2.69
CA CYS A 85 11.87 -1.66 1.61
C CYS A 85 12.91 -1.09 0.63
N HIS A 86 12.80 0.19 0.26
CA HIS A 86 13.79 0.85 -0.60
C HIS A 86 15.17 0.92 0.05
N THR A 87 15.24 1.30 1.34
CA THR A 87 16.51 1.32 2.08
C THR A 87 17.18 -0.06 2.09
N MET A 88 16.41 -1.11 2.33
CA MET A 88 16.91 -2.49 2.32
C MET A 88 17.43 -2.90 0.94
N LEU A 89 16.73 -2.55 -0.13
CA LEU A 89 17.16 -2.82 -1.51
C LEU A 89 18.44 -2.06 -1.86
N HIS A 90 18.56 -0.79 -1.46
CA HIS A 90 19.79 -0.02 -1.62
C HIS A 90 20.96 -0.62 -0.84
N SER A 91 20.72 -1.13 0.38
CA SER A 91 21.72 -1.87 1.17
C SER A 91 22.23 -3.13 0.45
N ASN A 92 21.42 -3.72 -0.43
CA ASN A 92 21.80 -4.87 -1.26
C ASN A 92 22.47 -4.48 -2.59
N GLY A 93 22.86 -3.21 -2.77
CA GLY A 93 23.61 -2.73 -3.92
C GLY A 93 22.75 -2.25 -5.10
N VAL A 94 21.42 -2.20 -4.96
CA VAL A 94 20.55 -1.62 -5.99
C VAL A 94 20.73 -0.10 -5.99
N VAL A 95 21.28 0.47 -7.06
CA VAL A 95 21.55 1.91 -7.13
C VAL A 95 20.27 2.72 -7.38
N ARG A 96 19.35 2.18 -8.18
CA ARG A 96 18.10 2.85 -8.54
C ARG A 96 16.92 1.90 -8.44
N ILE A 97 15.88 2.31 -7.73
CA ILE A 97 14.63 1.58 -7.57
C ILE A 97 13.52 2.46 -8.12
N GLN A 98 12.73 1.92 -9.05
CA GLN A 98 11.47 2.52 -9.48
C GLN A 98 10.36 1.62 -8.96
N SER A 99 9.33 2.23 -8.37
CA SER A 99 8.21 1.53 -7.76
C SER A 99 6.91 2.17 -8.18
N ASP A 100 5.93 1.35 -8.52
CA ASP A 100 4.58 1.80 -8.82
C ASP A 100 3.70 1.53 -7.60
N ILE A 101 3.20 2.59 -6.97
CA ILE A 101 2.40 2.50 -5.74
C ILE A 101 0.97 2.91 -6.04
N ARG A 102 0.03 2.00 -5.79
CA ARG A 102 -1.40 2.31 -5.79
C ARG A 102 -1.87 2.43 -4.35
N VAL A 103 -2.16 3.65 -3.91
CA VAL A 103 -2.66 3.93 -2.57
C VAL A 103 -4.09 4.47 -2.64
N GLY A 104 -4.94 4.00 -1.74
CA GLY A 104 -6.32 4.47 -1.58
C GLY A 104 -6.64 4.75 -0.13
N SER A 105 -7.28 5.90 0.12
CA SER A 105 -7.85 6.29 1.41
C SER A 105 -9.31 6.68 1.21
N ARG A 106 -10.15 6.47 2.21
CA ARG A 106 -11.57 6.83 2.16
C ARG A 106 -12.04 7.32 3.53
N THR A 107 -13.09 8.15 3.55
CA THR A 107 -13.58 8.80 4.78
C THR A 107 -15.00 8.39 5.16
N ASP A 108 -15.68 7.67 4.27
CA ASP A 108 -17.07 7.26 4.42
C ASP A 108 -17.23 5.95 5.21
N LYS A 109 -16.24 5.05 5.15
CA LYS A 109 -16.20 3.82 5.95
C LYS A 109 -14.78 3.31 6.15
N LYS A 110 -14.53 2.66 7.28
CA LYS A 110 -13.34 1.82 7.46
C LYS A 110 -13.56 0.51 6.72
N GLN A 111 -12.61 0.11 5.87
CA GLN A 111 -12.72 -1.10 5.05
C GLN A 111 -11.34 -1.73 4.86
N SER A 112 -11.21 -3.00 5.25
CA SER A 112 -10.00 -3.79 5.06
C SER A 112 -9.91 -4.40 3.66
N PHE A 113 -8.76 -4.99 3.32
CA PHE A 113 -8.63 -5.78 2.09
C PHE A 113 -9.60 -6.98 2.04
N ASP A 114 -9.77 -7.68 3.16
CA ASP A 114 -10.69 -8.83 3.24
C ASP A 114 -12.14 -8.42 3.03
N ASP A 115 -12.52 -7.24 3.53
CA ASP A 115 -13.86 -6.68 3.30
C ASP A 115 -14.08 -6.35 1.82
N LYS A 116 -13.04 -5.91 1.10
CA LYS A 116 -13.13 -5.66 -0.36
C LYS A 116 -13.32 -6.97 -1.12
N VAL A 117 -12.53 -7.99 -0.81
CA VAL A 117 -12.63 -9.32 -1.44
C VAL A 117 -14.00 -9.94 -1.16
N SER A 118 -14.48 -9.87 0.08
CA SER A 118 -15.79 -10.38 0.49
C SER A 118 -16.93 -9.67 -0.23
N ALA A 119 -16.87 -8.35 -0.38
CA ALA A 119 -17.87 -7.59 -1.12
C ALA A 119 -17.92 -7.98 -2.61
N VAL A 120 -16.76 -8.16 -3.26
CA VAL A 120 -16.69 -8.62 -4.66
C VAL A 120 -17.25 -10.03 -4.80
N ASN A 121 -16.87 -10.94 -3.90
CA ASN A 121 -17.36 -12.32 -3.93
C ASN A 121 -18.88 -12.39 -3.78
N LYS A 122 -19.45 -11.53 -2.92
CA LYS A 122 -20.90 -11.41 -2.76
C LYS A 122 -21.57 -10.93 -4.06
N LEU A 123 -21.07 -9.86 -4.67
CA LEU A 123 -21.59 -9.34 -5.94
C LEU A 123 -21.52 -10.39 -7.06
N LEU A 124 -20.40 -11.09 -7.19
CA LEU A 124 -20.24 -12.17 -8.18
C LEU A 124 -21.18 -13.35 -7.91
N ALA A 125 -21.51 -13.63 -6.65
CA ALA A 125 -22.46 -14.68 -6.30
C ALA A 125 -23.92 -14.28 -6.56
N GLU A 126 -24.23 -12.98 -6.53
CA GLU A 126 -25.54 -12.42 -6.88
C GLU A 126 -25.73 -12.38 -8.41
N ASP A 127 -24.71 -11.97 -9.15
CA ASP A 127 -24.71 -11.91 -10.62
C ASP A 127 -24.92 -13.29 -11.27
N ARG A 128 -24.28 -14.34 -10.72
CA ARG A 128 -24.47 -15.73 -11.18
C ARG A 128 -25.87 -16.31 -10.93
N LYS A 129 -26.73 -15.61 -10.18
CA LYS A 129 -28.11 -16.05 -9.90
C LYS A 129 -29.15 -15.40 -10.80
N GLN A 130 -28.76 -14.42 -11.63
CA GLN A 130 -29.57 -13.85 -12.71
C GLN A 130 -29.37 -14.63 -14.01
#